data_AF-A0A7D8YJB3-F1
#
_entry.id   AF-A0A7D8YJB3-F1
#
_cell.length_a   1.000
_cell.length_b   1.000
_cell.length_c   1.000
_cell.angle_alpha   90.00
_cell.angle_beta   90.00
_cell.angle_gamma   90.00
#
_symmetry.space_group_name_H-M   'P 1'
#
loop_
_entity.id
_entity.type
_entity.pdbx_description
1 polymer ?
#
loop_
_entity_poly.entity_id
_entity_poly.type
_entity_poly.pdbx_seq_one_letter_code
_entity_poly.pdbx_strand_id
1 'polypeptide(L)'
;MPSNSAGHIGINLSGGSTIAVTDIQITGGAIGIQNSNQQVNFKNIYFKDCRTAYGSTGGWTSLLQNVTFDTCGLGVDLTVGNAGNLVLLDSTSTNSGTTIQFTESSTSGGRNNQITIQTLKHDNSNPIAVNSAGQTRLAATNSVDTWVWGNAVPGGFQSGTSYTTTRSSSLLDSSGNFFTADAPTYADYALDQFVNVKSVSGYPVNGDGATDDSASLNAILAQAAANCKIAYFPYGVYVVKSTLFVPAGSRLVGEAWAVISGAGSTFKNVDSPQPVVKVGNSGDIGVAHISDMRFSVAEPLPGAIILQINIAGASPGDVGIWNTPITIGGTAETTIRNVCTAQDTSSCMAAFLGVHLTSTSSAYLQNIWIWTADHNLDGGSGYTVISTGRGLLCEATKATWLVGTGSEHNWLYNYNFNTATNVFAGLLQTESPYMQGDGATLLAPAPWIAKNTYGDPDFSWCGGGDGRCRTSVSVNINGGNSLYLFNSASWAFFNGPWTGDYSDQCSGNCQVNMNRVSGTPGELYWYGTGTKSADILFLDGQSNPAELNNPGGWGGNMVAYRQFS
;
A
#
# COMPACT_ATOMS: atom_id res chain seq x y z
N MET A 1 -2.99 22.19 -21.30
CA MET A 1 -3.49 23.51 -20.86
C MET A 1 -2.59 24.61 -21.42
N PRO A 2 -3.04 25.86 -21.62
CA PRO A 2 -2.17 26.94 -22.09
C PRO A 2 -0.99 27.20 -21.14
N SER A 3 0.19 27.46 -21.69
CA SER A 3 1.33 27.98 -20.95
C SER A 3 0.97 29.36 -20.37
N ASN A 4 1.38 29.65 -19.13
CA ASN A 4 1.02 30.87 -18.38
C ASN A 4 -0.47 31.04 -18.04
N SER A 5 -1.26 29.97 -18.08
CA SER A 5 -2.63 29.98 -17.52
C SER A 5 -2.60 30.40 -16.04
N ALA A 6 -3.53 31.28 -15.64
CA ALA A 6 -3.70 31.70 -14.25
C ALA A 6 -4.79 30.94 -13.48
N GLY A 7 -5.57 30.07 -14.14
CA GLY A 7 -6.72 29.41 -13.51
C GLY A 7 -6.92 27.91 -13.79
N HIS A 8 -6.32 27.34 -14.84
CA HIS A 8 -6.51 25.91 -15.11
C HIS A 8 -5.72 25.03 -14.14
N ILE A 9 -6.40 24.01 -13.61
CA ILE A 9 -5.83 22.94 -12.79
C ILE A 9 -5.96 21.63 -13.56
N GLY A 10 -4.89 20.84 -13.66
CA GLY A 10 -4.93 19.54 -14.35
C GLY A 10 -5.77 18.51 -13.60
N ILE A 11 -5.40 18.21 -12.36
CA ILE A 11 -6.13 17.33 -11.45
C ILE A 11 -6.35 18.06 -10.12
N ASN A 12 -7.58 18.10 -9.64
CA ASN A 12 -7.92 18.65 -8.33
C ASN A 12 -8.49 17.55 -7.43
N LEU A 13 -7.69 17.09 -6.47
CA LEU A 13 -8.10 16.15 -5.42
C LEU A 13 -8.52 16.94 -4.18
N SER A 14 -9.82 17.20 -4.06
CA SER A 14 -10.41 17.97 -2.95
C SER A 14 -10.92 17.05 -1.84
N GLY A 15 -10.00 16.53 -1.03
CA GLY A 15 -10.25 15.50 -0.02
C GLY A 15 -10.34 14.09 -0.61
N GLY A 16 -10.62 13.10 0.25
CA GLY A 16 -10.68 11.67 -0.08
C GLY A 16 -9.56 10.84 0.56
N SER A 17 -9.54 9.55 0.22
CA SER A 17 -8.55 8.56 0.68
C SER A 17 -8.07 7.73 -0.53
N THR A 18 -7.25 8.34 -1.37
CA THR A 18 -6.74 7.77 -2.62
C THR A 18 -5.46 6.95 -2.33
N ILE A 19 -5.23 5.89 -3.08
CA ILE A 19 -3.99 5.10 -2.92
C ILE A 19 -2.91 5.59 -3.88
N ALA A 20 -3.24 5.68 -5.17
CA ALA A 20 -2.27 6.06 -6.19
C ALA A 20 -2.91 6.85 -7.34
N VAL A 21 -2.09 7.73 -7.94
CA VAL A 21 -2.30 8.37 -9.23
C VAL A 21 -1.00 8.16 -10.01
N THR A 22 -1.06 7.46 -11.14
CA THR A 22 0.17 6.99 -11.81
C THR A 22 0.17 7.24 -13.31
N ASP A 23 1.38 7.41 -13.87
CA ASP A 23 1.65 7.31 -15.31
C ASP A 23 0.92 8.38 -16.15
N ILE A 24 1.00 9.64 -15.70
CA ILE A 24 0.31 10.78 -16.31
C ILE A 24 1.30 11.83 -16.78
N GLN A 25 1.03 12.41 -17.96
CA GLN A 25 1.67 13.65 -18.41
C GLN A 25 0.70 14.83 -18.33
N ILE A 26 1.14 15.93 -17.71
CA ILE A 26 0.38 17.18 -17.60
C ILE A 26 1.19 18.31 -18.23
N THR A 27 0.61 19.01 -19.21
CA THR A 27 1.26 20.12 -19.92
C THR A 27 0.52 21.44 -19.73
N GLY A 28 1.23 22.49 -19.32
CA GLY A 28 0.72 23.84 -19.07
C GLY A 28 -0.10 23.96 -17.79
N GLY A 29 -0.87 25.04 -17.67
CA GLY A 29 -1.79 25.24 -16.54
C GLY A 29 -1.20 26.06 -15.39
N ALA A 30 -2.09 26.54 -14.51
CA ALA A 30 -1.70 27.25 -13.29
C ALA A 30 -1.15 26.27 -12.26
N ILE A 31 -1.85 25.15 -12.07
CA ILE A 31 -1.44 24.06 -11.19
C ILE A 31 -1.57 22.73 -11.95
N GLY A 32 -0.55 21.88 -11.94
CA GLY A 32 -0.65 20.54 -12.53
C GLY A 32 -1.60 19.66 -11.70
N ILE A 33 -1.21 19.35 -10.46
CA ILE A 33 -2.02 18.64 -9.48
C ILE A 33 -2.20 19.52 -8.24
N GLN A 34 -3.45 19.72 -7.83
CA GLN A 34 -3.81 20.30 -6.53
C GLN A 34 -4.35 19.20 -5.61
N ASN A 35 -3.79 19.04 -4.41
CA ASN A 35 -4.10 17.91 -3.53
C ASN A 35 -4.44 18.34 -2.08
N SER A 36 -5.53 17.79 -1.54
CA SER A 36 -5.86 17.78 -0.11
C SER A 36 -6.32 16.41 0.41
N ASN A 37 -6.09 15.34 -0.36
CA ASN A 37 -6.46 13.98 -0.04
C ASN A 37 -5.59 13.42 1.12
N GLN A 38 -6.11 12.48 1.92
CA GLN A 38 -5.46 12.01 3.15
C GLN A 38 -4.04 11.49 2.90
N GLN A 39 -3.91 10.61 1.91
CA GLN A 39 -2.64 10.09 1.42
C GLN A 39 -2.74 9.86 -0.08
N VAL A 40 -1.62 9.93 -0.81
CA VAL A 40 -1.55 9.53 -2.23
C VAL A 40 -0.11 9.19 -2.61
N ASN A 41 0.09 8.12 -3.40
CA ASN A 41 1.29 7.95 -4.22
C ASN A 41 1.09 8.54 -5.63
N PHE A 42 1.83 9.59 -5.97
CA PHE A 42 1.95 10.15 -7.30
C PHE A 42 3.18 9.56 -7.98
N LYS A 43 3.00 8.50 -8.77
CA LYS A 43 4.09 7.76 -9.42
C LYS A 43 4.21 8.16 -10.88
N ASN A 44 5.42 8.42 -11.36
CA ASN A 44 5.73 8.59 -12.79
C ASN A 44 4.86 9.69 -13.43
N ILE A 45 4.83 10.86 -12.78
CA ILE A 45 4.08 12.02 -13.29
C ILE A 45 5.06 12.97 -13.98
N TYR A 46 4.78 13.28 -15.24
CA TYR A 46 5.56 14.22 -16.03
C TYR A 46 4.84 15.57 -16.12
N PHE A 47 5.39 16.58 -15.46
CA PHE A 47 4.89 17.95 -15.50
C PHE A 47 5.71 18.76 -16.50
N LYS A 48 5.03 19.41 -17.44
CA LYS A 48 5.65 20.26 -18.44
C LYS A 48 5.01 21.64 -18.49
N ASP A 49 5.79 22.71 -18.47
CA ASP A 49 5.29 24.09 -18.65
C ASP A 49 4.21 24.52 -17.63
N CYS A 50 4.09 23.83 -16.49
CA CYS A 50 3.17 24.20 -15.42
C CYS A 50 3.71 25.42 -14.67
N ARG A 51 2.84 26.37 -14.27
CA ARG A 51 3.28 27.43 -13.35
C ARG A 51 3.68 26.85 -11.99
N THR A 52 2.84 25.98 -11.43
CA THR A 52 3.15 25.10 -10.30
C THR A 52 2.83 23.66 -10.71
N ALA A 53 3.77 22.73 -10.59
CA ALA A 53 3.51 21.34 -10.97
C ALA A 53 2.60 20.63 -9.95
N TYR A 54 2.95 20.67 -8.66
CA TYR A 54 2.18 20.09 -7.56
C TYR A 54 1.93 21.13 -6.46
N GLY A 55 0.68 21.29 -6.03
CA GLY A 55 0.29 22.14 -4.90
C GLY A 55 -0.48 21.37 -3.85
N SER A 56 -0.05 21.44 -2.59
CA SER A 56 -0.74 20.81 -1.46
C SER A 56 -1.58 21.84 -0.71
N THR A 57 -2.90 21.73 -0.84
CA THR A 57 -3.86 22.54 -0.05
C THR A 57 -4.25 21.86 1.26
N GLY A 58 -3.85 20.60 1.45
CA GLY A 58 -4.01 19.83 2.68
C GLY A 58 -3.33 18.47 2.56
N GLY A 59 -3.96 17.44 3.14
CA GLY A 59 -3.48 16.07 3.11
C GLY A 59 -2.43 15.77 4.19
N TRP A 60 -2.23 14.50 4.50
CA TRP A 60 -1.42 14.07 5.65
C TRP A 60 -0.12 13.42 5.23
N THR A 61 -0.09 12.77 4.08
CA THR A 61 1.15 12.26 3.51
C THR A 61 1.08 12.19 1.99
N SER A 62 2.17 12.46 1.28
CA SER A 62 2.20 12.37 -0.19
C SER A 62 3.57 11.89 -0.66
N LEU A 63 3.55 10.84 -1.48
CA LEU A 63 4.74 10.33 -2.16
C LEU A 63 4.73 10.84 -3.59
N LEU A 64 5.76 11.58 -4.00
CA LEU A 64 6.01 11.94 -5.38
C LEU A 64 7.17 11.07 -5.86
N GLN A 65 6.85 9.94 -6.48
CA GLN A 65 7.82 8.94 -6.93
C GLN A 65 8.09 9.05 -8.42
N ASN A 66 9.36 9.15 -8.80
CA ASN A 66 9.79 9.25 -10.20
C ASN A 66 9.06 10.37 -10.97
N VAL A 67 8.88 11.54 -10.33
CA VAL A 67 8.23 12.68 -10.99
C VAL A 67 9.27 13.52 -11.73
N THR A 68 8.85 14.10 -12.85
CA THR A 68 9.68 15.03 -13.63
C THR A 68 9.03 16.40 -13.68
N PHE A 69 9.78 17.42 -13.28
CA PHE A 69 9.46 18.82 -13.49
C PHE A 69 10.29 19.33 -14.68
N ASP A 70 9.66 19.50 -15.83
CA ASP A 70 10.28 20.06 -17.04
C ASP A 70 9.73 21.47 -17.30
N THR A 71 10.61 22.46 -17.21
CA THR A 71 10.27 23.86 -17.54
C THR A 71 9.09 24.38 -16.70
N CYS A 72 8.98 23.94 -15.45
CA CYS A 72 7.95 24.40 -14.51
C CYS A 72 8.41 25.64 -13.73
N GLY A 73 7.49 26.55 -13.42
CA GLY A 73 7.79 27.73 -12.60
C GLY A 73 8.16 27.37 -11.15
N LEU A 74 7.43 26.41 -10.58
CA LEU A 74 7.63 25.82 -9.25
C LEU A 74 7.29 24.33 -9.32
N GLY A 75 8.15 23.47 -8.77
CA GLY A 75 7.87 22.03 -8.69
C GLY A 75 6.75 21.71 -7.70
N VAL A 76 7.00 21.97 -6.41
CA VAL A 76 6.11 21.64 -5.29
C VAL A 76 5.83 22.90 -4.46
N ASP A 77 4.55 23.19 -4.24
CA ASP A 77 4.07 24.26 -3.36
C ASP A 77 3.38 23.70 -2.11
N LEU A 78 4.03 23.87 -0.95
CA LEU A 78 3.51 23.56 0.39
C LEU A 78 3.26 24.83 1.22
N THR A 79 3.07 25.99 0.57
CA THR A 79 2.85 27.27 1.26
C THR A 79 1.38 27.58 1.53
N VAL A 80 0.48 27.03 0.70
CA VAL A 80 -0.96 27.35 0.70
C VAL A 80 -1.75 26.51 1.72
N GLY A 81 -1.33 25.28 1.95
CA GLY A 81 -2.01 24.33 2.84
C GLY A 81 -1.18 23.94 4.06
N ASN A 82 -1.69 22.95 4.79
CA ASN A 82 -1.04 22.38 5.97
C ASN A 82 -0.80 20.89 5.76
N ALA A 83 0.05 20.54 4.80
CA ALA A 83 0.36 19.16 4.44
C ALA A 83 1.12 18.48 5.59
N GLY A 84 0.82 17.22 5.93
CA GLY A 84 1.55 16.52 6.99
C GLY A 84 3.03 16.30 6.64
N ASN A 85 3.31 15.38 5.72
CA ASN A 85 4.64 15.17 5.16
C ASN A 85 4.60 14.90 3.65
N LEU A 86 5.72 15.17 2.98
CA LEU A 86 5.94 14.86 1.57
C LEU A 86 7.29 14.20 1.37
N VAL A 87 7.33 13.13 0.58
CA VAL A 87 8.58 12.53 0.08
C VAL A 87 8.65 12.78 -1.43
N LEU A 88 9.73 13.43 -1.87
CA LEU A 88 10.11 13.54 -3.27
C LEU A 88 11.18 12.48 -3.55
N LEU A 89 10.82 11.45 -4.29
CA LEU A 89 11.61 10.24 -4.51
C LEU A 89 11.98 10.09 -5.98
N ASP A 90 13.24 9.80 -6.29
CA ASP A 90 13.73 9.42 -7.62
C ASP A 90 13.38 10.40 -8.74
N SER A 91 13.34 11.68 -8.39
CA SER A 91 12.72 12.70 -9.23
C SER A 91 13.75 13.54 -9.98
N THR A 92 13.28 14.24 -11.01
CA THR A 92 14.11 15.12 -11.83
C THR A 92 13.48 16.50 -11.92
N SER A 93 14.28 17.54 -11.70
CA SER A 93 13.91 18.94 -11.92
C SER A 93 14.83 19.53 -12.99
N THR A 94 14.30 19.77 -14.18
CA THR A 94 15.04 20.25 -15.34
C THR A 94 14.44 21.54 -15.87
N ASN A 95 15.29 22.51 -16.22
CA ASN A 95 14.90 23.84 -16.73
C ASN A 95 13.82 24.54 -15.90
N SER A 96 13.66 24.15 -14.63
CA SER A 96 12.56 24.58 -13.77
C SER A 96 13.05 25.60 -12.74
N GLY A 97 12.11 26.34 -12.15
CA GLY A 97 12.37 27.23 -11.02
C GLY A 97 12.71 26.45 -9.73
N THR A 98 12.32 27.00 -8.59
CA THR A 98 12.48 26.32 -7.30
C THR A 98 11.81 24.93 -7.34
N THR A 99 12.47 23.91 -6.80
CA THR A 99 11.88 22.56 -6.79
C THR A 99 10.82 22.42 -5.70
N ILE A 100 11.08 22.89 -4.48
CA ILE A 100 10.12 22.85 -3.36
C ILE A 100 10.07 24.21 -2.66
N GLN A 101 8.87 24.77 -2.52
CA GLN A 101 8.60 25.92 -1.67
C GLN A 101 7.65 25.52 -0.53
N PHE A 102 7.94 25.93 0.71
CA PHE A 102 7.18 25.47 1.86
C PHE A 102 7.09 26.49 3.00
N THR A 103 6.03 26.43 3.80
CA THR A 103 5.94 27.15 5.07
C THR A 103 6.61 26.34 6.17
N GLU A 104 7.51 26.96 6.95
CA GLU A 104 8.21 26.33 8.07
C GLU A 104 7.28 26.12 9.28
N SER A 105 6.43 25.10 9.21
CA SER A 105 5.50 24.72 10.29
C SER A 105 5.97 23.50 11.09
N SER A 106 7.09 22.88 10.71
CA SER A 106 7.61 21.62 11.26
C SER A 106 8.11 21.68 12.73
N THR A 107 8.15 22.85 13.34
CA THR A 107 8.58 23.07 14.75
C THR A 107 7.48 23.66 15.63
N SER A 108 6.29 23.93 15.10
CA SER A 108 5.19 24.58 15.83
C SER A 108 3.87 23.85 15.60
N GLY A 109 2.95 23.94 16.58
CA GLY A 109 1.64 23.29 16.51
C GLY A 109 1.75 21.80 16.13
N GLY A 110 1.05 21.41 15.06
CA GLY A 110 1.06 20.05 14.51
C GLY A 110 2.28 19.66 13.67
N ARG A 111 3.38 20.43 13.69
CA ARG A 111 4.67 20.09 13.03
C ARG A 111 4.54 19.49 11.63
N ASN A 112 3.81 20.20 10.79
CA ASN A 112 3.52 19.83 9.42
C ASN A 112 4.60 20.31 8.44
N ASN A 113 4.36 20.14 7.15
CA ASN A 113 5.26 20.42 6.04
C ASN A 113 6.64 19.80 6.25
N GLN A 114 6.65 18.55 6.72
CA GLN A 114 7.90 17.80 6.82
C GLN A 114 8.26 17.20 5.45
N ILE A 115 9.52 17.29 5.05
CA ILE A 115 9.96 17.01 3.68
C ILE A 115 11.12 16.02 3.71
N THR A 116 11.03 14.97 2.91
CA THR A 116 12.19 14.17 2.50
C THR A 116 12.40 14.36 1.00
N ILE A 117 13.64 14.60 0.59
CA ILE A 117 14.08 14.42 -0.79
C ILE A 117 15.01 13.22 -0.79
N GLN A 118 14.75 12.24 -1.66
CA GLN A 118 15.63 11.08 -1.82
C GLN A 118 15.87 10.78 -3.31
N THR A 119 17.11 10.92 -3.77
CA THR A 119 17.54 10.97 -5.17
C THR A 119 16.76 11.99 -5.99
N LEU A 120 17.30 13.21 -6.04
CA LEU A 120 16.85 14.26 -6.96
C LEU A 120 17.96 14.60 -7.92
N LYS A 121 17.67 14.61 -9.23
CA LYS A 121 18.51 15.19 -10.28
C LYS A 121 18.05 16.62 -10.56
N HIS A 122 18.98 17.56 -10.65
CA HIS A 122 18.71 18.98 -10.85
C HIS A 122 19.77 19.60 -11.78
N ASP A 123 19.40 20.55 -12.65
CA ASP A 123 20.26 20.95 -13.78
C ASP A 123 20.64 22.44 -13.86
N ASN A 124 20.16 23.26 -12.94
CA ASN A 124 20.30 24.71 -13.05
C ASN A 124 20.69 25.37 -11.71
N SER A 125 20.69 26.70 -11.67
CA SER A 125 21.15 27.49 -10.52
C SER A 125 20.03 27.89 -9.55
N ASN A 126 18.78 27.51 -9.80
CA ASN A 126 17.68 27.80 -8.90
C ASN A 126 17.83 26.99 -7.59
N PRO A 127 17.46 27.55 -6.43
CA PRO A 127 17.51 26.81 -5.18
C PRO A 127 16.55 25.62 -5.22
N ILE A 128 16.96 24.48 -4.65
CA ILE A 128 16.12 23.29 -4.60
C ILE A 128 14.97 23.48 -3.60
N ALA A 129 15.27 23.99 -2.39
CA ALA A 129 14.27 24.20 -1.35
C ALA A 129 14.33 25.63 -0.77
N VAL A 130 13.17 26.29 -0.70
CA VAL A 130 13.03 27.68 -0.23
C VAL A 130 11.82 27.77 0.73
N ASN A 131 11.97 28.51 1.83
CA ASN A 131 10.83 28.75 2.72
C ASN A 131 9.90 29.88 2.21
N SER A 132 8.73 30.04 2.82
CA SER A 132 7.77 31.09 2.46
C SER A 132 8.28 32.54 2.66
N ALA A 133 9.38 32.73 3.41
CA ALA A 133 10.08 34.01 3.54
C ALA A 133 11.13 34.27 2.44
N GLY A 134 11.30 33.36 1.48
CA GLY A 134 12.27 33.47 0.39
C GLY A 134 13.70 33.07 0.77
N GLN A 135 13.91 32.46 1.93
CA GLN A 135 15.22 31.99 2.38
C GLN A 135 15.51 30.60 1.82
N THR A 136 16.69 30.43 1.24
CA THR A 136 17.15 29.11 0.76
C THR A 136 17.44 28.19 1.94
N ARG A 137 16.92 26.95 1.87
CA ARG A 137 17.17 25.85 2.81
C ARG A 137 17.93 24.68 2.19
N LEU A 138 17.84 24.53 0.88
CA LEU A 138 18.72 23.66 0.10
C LEU A 138 19.13 24.40 -1.17
N ALA A 139 20.43 24.69 -1.28
CA ALA A 139 21.00 25.38 -2.43
C ALA A 139 20.97 24.50 -3.68
N ALA A 140 21.22 25.12 -4.84
CA ALA A 140 21.37 24.40 -6.09
C ALA A 140 22.56 23.43 -6.02
N THR A 141 22.31 22.19 -6.42
CA THR A 141 23.31 21.15 -6.68
C THR A 141 22.81 20.29 -7.85
N ASN A 142 23.70 19.56 -8.51
CA ASN A 142 23.30 18.70 -9.62
C ASN A 142 22.53 17.45 -9.17
N SER A 143 22.78 17.03 -7.92
CA SER A 143 22.12 15.87 -7.34
C SER A 143 22.01 15.99 -5.82
N VAL A 144 20.93 15.42 -5.27
CA VAL A 144 20.71 15.22 -3.83
C VAL A 144 20.57 13.72 -3.61
N ASP A 145 21.33 13.16 -2.66
CA ASP A 145 21.11 11.79 -2.16
C ASP A 145 19.90 11.79 -1.24
N THR A 146 20.06 11.99 0.07
CA THR A 146 18.93 12.16 0.99
C THR A 146 19.03 13.49 1.72
N TRP A 147 17.93 14.24 1.75
CA TRP A 147 17.79 15.48 2.51
C TRP A 147 16.49 15.51 3.29
N VAL A 148 16.54 15.91 4.56
CA VAL A 148 15.42 15.81 5.49
C VAL A 148 15.18 17.12 6.23
N TRP A 149 13.90 17.53 6.26
CA TRP A 149 13.38 18.65 7.02
C TRP A 149 12.18 18.20 7.86
N GLY A 150 12.32 18.10 9.18
CA GLY A 150 11.27 17.55 10.07
C GLY A 150 11.81 16.71 11.22
N ASN A 151 10.93 16.03 11.95
CA ASN A 151 11.31 15.18 13.09
C ASN A 151 11.88 13.85 12.63
N ALA A 152 13.11 13.55 13.04
CA ALA A 152 13.78 12.30 12.75
C ALA A 152 14.10 11.50 14.02
N VAL A 153 14.15 10.19 13.89
CA VAL A 153 14.60 9.26 14.93
C VAL A 153 15.74 8.40 14.36
N PRO A 154 16.93 8.39 14.98
CA PRO A 154 17.36 9.29 16.05
C PRO A 154 17.55 10.73 15.53
N GLY A 155 17.63 11.71 16.46
CA GLY A 155 18.13 13.05 16.16
C GLY A 155 17.15 14.22 16.37
N GLY A 156 15.85 13.96 16.56
CA GLY A 156 14.85 15.02 16.76
C GLY A 156 14.66 15.88 15.50
N PHE A 157 14.32 17.16 15.66
CA PHE A 157 14.06 18.05 14.52
C PHE A 157 15.32 18.31 13.67
N GLN A 158 15.20 18.04 12.37
CA GLN A 158 16.21 18.28 11.34
C GLN A 158 15.85 19.51 10.51
N SER A 159 16.78 20.45 10.36
CA SER A 159 16.61 21.71 9.62
C SER A 159 17.32 21.67 8.26
N GLY A 160 17.12 20.57 7.53
CA GLY A 160 17.77 20.34 6.23
C GLY A 160 19.04 19.49 6.32
N THR A 161 18.96 18.40 7.08
CA THR A 161 20.08 17.48 7.28
C THR A 161 20.21 16.56 6.06
N SER A 162 21.45 16.40 5.57
CA SER A 162 21.75 15.46 4.49
C SER A 162 22.21 14.11 5.05
N TYR A 163 21.78 13.04 4.42
CA TYR A 163 22.17 11.67 4.74
C TYR A 163 22.59 10.93 3.47
N THR A 164 23.26 9.79 3.67
CA THR A 164 23.47 8.79 2.63
C THR A 164 22.51 7.63 2.84
N THR A 165 21.83 7.21 1.78
CA THR A 165 20.95 6.04 1.81
C THR A 165 21.47 4.99 0.84
N THR A 166 22.11 3.95 1.38
CA THR A 166 22.60 2.83 0.57
C THR A 166 21.42 2.01 0.05
N ARG A 167 21.27 1.90 -1.27
CA ARG A 167 20.19 1.15 -1.91
C ARG A 167 20.67 -0.19 -2.46
N SER A 168 19.86 -1.23 -2.29
CA SER A 168 20.11 -2.51 -2.94
C SER A 168 19.97 -2.38 -4.46
N SER A 169 21.04 -2.70 -5.19
CA SER A 169 21.07 -2.61 -6.66
C SER A 169 20.02 -3.47 -7.35
N SER A 170 19.59 -4.57 -6.70
CA SER A 170 18.53 -5.44 -7.21
C SER A 170 17.16 -4.77 -7.29
N LEU A 171 16.94 -3.70 -6.52
CA LEU A 171 15.70 -2.92 -6.51
C LEU A 171 15.68 -1.80 -7.55
N LEU A 172 16.80 -1.54 -8.23
CA LEU A 172 17.01 -0.35 -9.04
C LEU A 172 16.90 -0.65 -10.54
N ASP A 173 16.47 0.36 -11.29
CA ASP A 173 16.58 0.39 -12.74
C ASP A 173 18.00 0.82 -13.20
N SER A 174 18.22 0.88 -14.51
CA SER A 174 19.49 1.30 -15.10
C SER A 174 19.88 2.75 -14.81
N SER A 175 18.94 3.58 -14.37
CA SER A 175 19.14 4.99 -14.02
C SER A 175 19.50 5.19 -12.55
N GLY A 176 19.49 4.11 -11.76
CA GLY A 176 19.72 4.11 -10.31
C GLY A 176 18.49 4.45 -9.47
N ASN A 177 17.31 4.55 -10.10
CA ASN A 177 16.03 4.79 -9.40
C ASN A 177 15.43 3.46 -8.97
N PHE A 178 14.56 3.44 -7.96
CA PHE A 178 13.75 2.26 -7.70
C PHE A 178 12.93 1.90 -8.95
N PHE A 179 12.99 0.64 -9.34
CA PHE A 179 12.29 0.16 -10.52
C PHE A 179 10.79 0.49 -10.43
N THR A 180 10.25 1.01 -11.52
CA THR A 180 8.81 1.23 -11.70
C THR A 180 8.36 0.59 -12.99
N ALA A 181 7.11 0.13 -13.02
CA ALA A 181 6.46 -0.38 -14.21
C ALA A 181 5.07 0.22 -14.35
N ASP A 182 4.66 0.48 -15.59
CA ASP A 182 3.31 0.93 -15.92
C ASP A 182 2.36 -0.26 -15.88
N ALA A 183 1.07 0.00 -15.68
CA ALA A 183 0.07 -1.04 -15.82
C ALA A 183 0.02 -1.52 -17.28
N PRO A 184 0.08 -2.84 -17.56
CA PRO A 184 0.05 -3.34 -18.92
C PRO A 184 -1.30 -3.07 -19.57
N THR A 185 -1.30 -2.40 -20.72
CA THR A 185 -2.52 -2.13 -21.51
C THR A 185 -2.79 -3.22 -22.57
N TYR A 186 -1.79 -4.05 -22.85
CA TYR A 186 -1.78 -5.05 -23.91
C TYR A 186 -2.11 -4.50 -25.31
N ALA A 187 -1.94 -3.19 -25.54
CA ALA A 187 -2.28 -2.53 -26.80
C ALA A 187 -1.48 -3.07 -28.01
N ASP A 188 -0.31 -3.65 -27.78
CA ASP A 188 0.55 -4.23 -28.82
C ASP A 188 0.17 -5.66 -29.22
N TYR A 189 -0.86 -6.25 -28.60
CA TYR A 189 -1.29 -7.63 -28.86
C TYR A 189 -2.52 -7.69 -29.78
N ALA A 190 -2.50 -8.64 -30.73
CA ALA A 190 -3.65 -8.93 -31.59
C ALA A 190 -4.71 -9.78 -30.87
N LEU A 191 -5.97 -9.72 -31.31
CA LEU A 191 -7.09 -10.42 -30.67
C LEU A 191 -6.91 -11.94 -30.59
N ASP A 192 -6.24 -12.55 -31.55
CA ASP A 192 -5.97 -13.99 -31.57
C ASP A 192 -4.91 -14.41 -30.53
N GLN A 193 -4.21 -13.45 -29.89
CA GLN A 193 -3.32 -13.70 -28.76
C GLN A 193 -4.05 -13.73 -27.42
N PHE A 194 -5.36 -13.43 -27.40
CA PHE A 194 -6.20 -13.53 -26.22
C PHE A 194 -7.01 -14.82 -26.23
N VAL A 195 -7.22 -15.39 -25.03
CA VAL A 195 -8.14 -16.49 -24.79
C VAL A 195 -9.21 -15.98 -23.84
N ASN A 196 -10.44 -15.82 -24.36
CA ASN A 196 -11.61 -15.58 -23.52
C ASN A 196 -11.93 -16.84 -22.73
N VAL A 197 -11.81 -16.79 -21.40
CA VAL A 197 -12.00 -17.96 -20.52
C VAL A 197 -13.39 -18.59 -20.63
N LYS A 198 -14.43 -17.84 -21.03
CA LYS A 198 -15.79 -18.36 -21.22
C LYS A 198 -16.01 -19.05 -22.59
N SER A 199 -15.02 -18.99 -23.49
CA SER A 199 -15.17 -19.45 -24.88
C SER A 199 -14.27 -20.62 -25.25
N VAL A 200 -13.58 -21.24 -24.28
CA VAL A 200 -12.67 -22.37 -24.56
C VAL A 200 -13.46 -23.68 -24.66
N SER A 201 -13.40 -24.32 -25.82
CA SER A 201 -14.09 -25.58 -26.07
C SER A 201 -13.61 -26.68 -25.11
N GLY A 202 -14.55 -27.39 -24.48
CA GLY A 202 -14.26 -28.48 -23.54
C GLY A 202 -14.00 -28.04 -22.09
N TYR A 203 -13.91 -26.73 -21.83
CA TYR A 203 -13.67 -26.17 -20.50
C TYR A 203 -14.74 -25.12 -20.18
N PRO A 204 -15.95 -25.54 -19.74
CA PRO A 204 -17.02 -24.60 -19.42
C PRO A 204 -16.63 -23.71 -18.24
N VAL A 205 -16.76 -22.40 -18.42
CA VAL A 205 -16.57 -21.39 -17.37
C VAL A 205 -17.78 -20.46 -17.39
N ASN A 206 -18.50 -20.37 -16.28
CA ASN A 206 -19.72 -19.59 -16.20
C ASN A 206 -19.48 -18.16 -15.70
N GLY A 207 -18.69 -18.01 -14.64
CA GLY A 207 -18.52 -16.72 -13.96
C GLY A 207 -19.84 -16.15 -13.43
N ASP A 208 -20.73 -17.03 -12.94
CA ASP A 208 -22.11 -16.73 -12.54
C ASP A 208 -22.29 -16.54 -11.01
N GLY A 209 -21.21 -16.64 -10.24
CA GLY A 209 -21.21 -16.52 -8.78
C GLY A 209 -21.65 -17.78 -8.03
N ALA A 210 -21.86 -18.90 -8.71
CA ALA A 210 -22.35 -20.13 -8.09
C ALA A 210 -21.66 -21.40 -8.59
N THR A 211 -21.42 -21.51 -9.89
CA THR A 211 -20.76 -22.66 -10.51
C THR A 211 -19.30 -22.72 -10.09
N ASP A 212 -18.83 -23.93 -9.75
CA ASP A 212 -17.42 -24.16 -9.49
C ASP A 212 -16.63 -24.20 -10.81
N ASP A 213 -15.96 -23.09 -11.11
CA ASP A 213 -15.17 -22.91 -12.33
C ASP A 213 -13.71 -23.40 -12.17
N SER A 214 -13.32 -23.94 -11.01
CA SER A 214 -11.93 -24.31 -10.68
C SER A 214 -11.24 -25.19 -11.73
N ALA A 215 -11.88 -26.29 -12.14
CA ALA A 215 -11.23 -27.28 -13.01
C ALA A 215 -10.99 -26.72 -14.43
N SER A 216 -12.00 -26.05 -14.99
CA SER A 216 -11.91 -25.43 -16.30
C SER A 216 -10.88 -24.30 -16.32
N LEU A 217 -10.92 -23.40 -15.33
CA LEU A 217 -9.98 -22.28 -15.26
C LEU A 217 -8.53 -22.75 -15.13
N ASN A 218 -8.25 -23.75 -14.28
CA ASN A 218 -6.90 -24.31 -14.17
C ASN A 218 -6.39 -24.89 -15.51
N ALA A 219 -7.24 -25.61 -16.23
CA ALA A 219 -6.87 -26.15 -17.54
C ALA A 219 -6.65 -25.05 -18.59
N ILE A 220 -7.50 -24.02 -18.60
CA ILE A 220 -7.38 -22.88 -19.50
C ILE A 220 -6.09 -22.09 -19.23
N LEU A 221 -5.77 -21.80 -17.96
CA LEU A 221 -4.55 -21.07 -17.59
C LEU A 221 -3.29 -21.87 -17.96
N ALA A 222 -3.30 -23.19 -17.76
CA ALA A 222 -2.21 -24.06 -18.20
C ALA A 222 -2.01 -24.00 -19.73
N GLN A 223 -3.10 -24.07 -20.50
CA GLN A 223 -3.03 -23.96 -21.97
C GLN A 223 -2.61 -22.57 -22.43
N ALA A 224 -3.13 -21.51 -21.82
CA ALA A 224 -2.79 -20.14 -22.17
C ALA A 224 -1.30 -19.86 -21.93
N ALA A 225 -0.76 -20.26 -20.78
CA ALA A 225 0.67 -20.14 -20.47
C ALA A 225 1.54 -20.92 -21.47
N ALA A 226 1.18 -22.19 -21.74
CA ALA A 226 1.93 -23.05 -22.67
C ALA A 226 1.93 -22.53 -24.13
N ASN A 227 0.92 -21.75 -24.52
CA ASN A 227 0.77 -21.20 -25.87
C ASN A 227 1.03 -19.68 -25.95
N CYS A 228 1.61 -19.09 -24.90
CA CYS A 228 1.91 -17.66 -24.80
C CYS A 228 0.69 -16.76 -25.10
N LYS A 229 -0.50 -17.15 -24.62
CA LYS A 229 -1.74 -16.39 -24.75
C LYS A 229 -2.03 -15.59 -23.48
N ILE A 230 -2.73 -14.47 -23.65
CA ILE A 230 -3.28 -13.67 -22.55
C ILE A 230 -4.66 -14.23 -22.21
N ALA A 231 -4.86 -14.67 -20.97
CA ALA A 231 -6.17 -15.08 -20.48
C ALA A 231 -7.01 -13.83 -20.18
N TYR A 232 -8.03 -13.61 -20.99
CA TYR A 232 -9.01 -12.55 -20.79
C TYR A 232 -10.20 -13.09 -20.00
N PHE A 233 -10.49 -12.45 -18.88
CA PHE A 233 -11.64 -12.72 -18.02
C PHE A 233 -12.72 -11.67 -18.30
N PRO A 234 -13.78 -11.98 -19.07
CA PRO A 234 -14.97 -11.14 -19.10
C PRO A 234 -15.50 -10.89 -17.70
N TYR A 235 -16.27 -9.83 -17.49
CA TYR A 235 -16.84 -9.59 -16.18
C TYR A 235 -17.68 -10.81 -15.72
N GLY A 236 -17.54 -11.14 -14.43
CA GLY A 236 -18.21 -12.27 -13.80
C GLY A 236 -17.63 -12.56 -12.42
N VAL A 237 -18.35 -13.39 -11.67
CA VAL A 237 -17.89 -13.94 -10.39
C VAL A 237 -17.60 -15.41 -10.59
N TYR A 238 -16.32 -15.75 -10.66
CA TYR A 238 -15.82 -17.09 -10.89
C TYR A 238 -15.57 -17.76 -9.54
N VAL A 239 -16.49 -18.60 -9.10
CA VAL A 239 -16.35 -19.34 -7.85
C VAL A 239 -15.35 -20.47 -8.04
N VAL A 240 -14.39 -20.58 -7.14
CA VAL A 240 -13.40 -21.66 -7.13
C VAL A 240 -13.46 -22.41 -5.81
N LYS A 241 -13.68 -23.74 -5.86
CA LYS A 241 -13.69 -24.59 -4.64
C LYS A 241 -12.38 -25.31 -4.37
N SER A 242 -11.40 -25.12 -5.26
CA SER A 242 -10.01 -25.53 -5.11
C SER A 242 -9.09 -24.43 -5.63
N THR A 243 -7.81 -24.48 -5.26
CA THR A 243 -6.81 -23.49 -5.67
C THR A 243 -6.83 -23.26 -7.19
N LEU A 244 -6.98 -22.00 -7.59
CA LEU A 244 -6.68 -21.54 -8.94
C LEU A 244 -5.17 -21.34 -9.06
N PHE A 245 -4.52 -22.24 -9.79
CA PHE A 245 -3.10 -22.16 -10.06
C PHE A 245 -2.84 -21.31 -11.30
N VAL A 246 -1.98 -20.30 -11.16
CA VAL A 246 -1.49 -19.44 -12.24
C VAL A 246 -0.05 -19.88 -12.57
N PRO A 247 0.18 -20.63 -13.67
CA PRO A 247 1.51 -21.12 -14.02
C PRO A 247 2.50 -20.02 -14.37
N ALA A 248 3.80 -20.31 -14.29
CA ALA A 248 4.83 -19.46 -14.89
C ALA A 248 4.57 -19.27 -16.41
N GLY A 249 4.75 -18.06 -16.90
CA GLY A 249 4.44 -17.63 -18.27
C GLY A 249 3.04 -17.05 -18.46
N SER A 250 2.22 -16.99 -17.41
CA SER A 250 0.83 -16.53 -17.51
C SER A 250 0.70 -15.01 -17.63
N ARG A 251 -0.33 -14.56 -18.36
CA ARG A 251 -0.83 -13.18 -18.36
C ARG A 251 -2.34 -13.21 -18.24
N LEU A 252 -2.89 -12.53 -17.24
CA LEU A 252 -4.32 -12.47 -16.95
C LEU A 252 -4.77 -11.01 -16.97
N VAL A 253 -5.91 -10.75 -17.59
CA VAL A 253 -6.55 -9.43 -17.58
C VAL A 253 -8.05 -9.57 -17.41
N GLY A 254 -8.60 -8.81 -16.46
CA GLY A 254 -10.04 -8.79 -16.20
C GLY A 254 -10.75 -7.62 -16.86
N GLU A 255 -12.00 -7.84 -17.25
CA GLU A 255 -12.92 -6.77 -17.61
C GLU A 255 -13.64 -6.29 -16.34
N ALA A 256 -13.45 -5.01 -16.01
CA ALA A 256 -14.13 -4.35 -14.89
C ALA A 256 -14.00 -5.12 -13.55
N TRP A 257 -12.78 -5.53 -13.18
CA TRP A 257 -12.50 -6.29 -11.95
C TRP A 257 -13.24 -7.62 -11.88
N ALA A 258 -13.07 -8.46 -12.92
CA ALA A 258 -13.52 -9.85 -12.92
C ALA A 258 -13.03 -10.60 -11.66
N VAL A 259 -13.93 -11.33 -11.01
CA VAL A 259 -13.75 -11.75 -9.61
C VAL A 259 -13.43 -13.24 -9.51
N ILE A 260 -12.29 -13.62 -8.93
CA ILE A 260 -12.10 -15.00 -8.45
C ILE A 260 -12.51 -15.04 -6.98
N SER A 261 -13.50 -15.87 -6.64
CA SER A 261 -14.03 -15.97 -5.28
C SER A 261 -13.88 -17.39 -4.73
N GLY A 262 -13.07 -17.54 -3.68
CA GLY A 262 -12.88 -18.82 -3.00
C GLY A 262 -14.13 -19.28 -2.26
N ALA A 263 -14.46 -20.57 -2.30
CA ALA A 263 -15.59 -21.16 -1.59
C ALA A 263 -15.33 -22.62 -1.16
N GLY A 264 -16.13 -23.14 -0.24
CA GLY A 264 -16.13 -24.57 0.09
C GLY A 264 -15.04 -25.02 1.07
N SER A 265 -15.00 -26.32 1.33
CA SER A 265 -14.25 -26.91 2.45
C SER A 265 -12.73 -26.79 2.36
N THR A 266 -12.17 -26.64 1.14
CA THR A 266 -10.73 -26.55 0.89
C THR A 266 -10.07 -25.43 1.71
N PHE A 267 -10.79 -24.33 1.93
CA PHE A 267 -10.27 -23.12 2.56
C PHE A 267 -10.78 -22.92 3.99
N LYS A 268 -11.39 -23.93 4.62
CA LYS A 268 -11.97 -23.82 5.98
C LYS A 268 -11.00 -24.20 7.12
N ASN A 269 -9.88 -24.85 6.82
CA ASN A 269 -8.97 -25.32 7.87
C ASN A 269 -7.90 -24.27 8.21
N VAL A 270 -8.05 -23.59 9.36
CA VAL A 270 -7.09 -22.60 9.88
C VAL A 270 -5.70 -23.18 10.21
N ASP A 271 -5.62 -24.50 10.45
CA ASP A 271 -4.36 -25.19 10.76
C ASP A 271 -3.64 -25.72 9.53
N SER A 272 -4.31 -25.71 8.38
CA SER A 272 -3.73 -26.03 7.09
C SER A 272 -4.25 -25.06 6.03
N PRO A 273 -3.89 -23.77 6.13
CA PRO A 273 -4.41 -22.76 5.22
C PRO A 273 -3.97 -23.04 3.79
N GLN A 274 -4.86 -22.78 2.83
CA GLN A 274 -4.68 -23.06 1.40
C GLN A 274 -4.84 -21.78 0.57
N PRO A 275 -4.05 -21.62 -0.50
CA PRO A 275 -4.20 -20.47 -1.40
C PRO A 275 -5.44 -20.59 -2.27
N VAL A 276 -6.27 -19.55 -2.33
CA VAL A 276 -7.36 -19.44 -3.31
C VAL A 276 -6.76 -19.23 -4.70
N VAL A 277 -5.87 -18.25 -4.84
CA VAL A 277 -5.07 -18.03 -6.05
C VAL A 277 -3.59 -18.27 -5.72
N LYS A 278 -2.95 -19.18 -6.44
CA LYS A 278 -1.52 -19.50 -6.28
C LYS A 278 -0.75 -19.16 -7.55
N VAL A 279 0.14 -18.16 -7.47
CA VAL A 279 0.94 -17.70 -8.61
C VAL A 279 2.32 -18.36 -8.59
N GLY A 280 2.49 -19.32 -9.51
CA GLY A 280 3.63 -20.22 -9.61
C GLY A 280 3.83 -21.13 -8.40
N ASN A 281 4.75 -22.06 -8.54
CA ASN A 281 5.27 -22.88 -7.44
C ASN A 281 6.50 -22.22 -6.82
N SER A 282 6.86 -22.68 -5.62
CA SER A 282 8.10 -22.22 -4.98
C SER A 282 9.29 -22.60 -5.85
N GLY A 283 10.14 -21.62 -6.13
CA GLY A 283 11.31 -21.78 -6.99
C GLY A 283 11.05 -21.55 -8.48
N ASP A 284 9.80 -21.38 -8.91
CA ASP A 284 9.52 -20.99 -10.30
C ASP A 284 10.14 -19.61 -10.59
N ILE A 285 10.70 -19.48 -11.80
CA ILE A 285 11.22 -18.23 -12.33
C ILE A 285 10.58 -18.00 -13.70
N GLY A 286 10.04 -16.81 -13.95
CA GLY A 286 9.44 -16.48 -15.22
C GLY A 286 8.53 -15.27 -15.16
N VAL A 287 7.58 -15.21 -16.09
CA VAL A 287 6.62 -14.10 -16.18
C VAL A 287 5.30 -14.49 -15.52
N ALA A 288 4.71 -13.57 -14.78
CA ALA A 288 3.30 -13.64 -14.37
C ALA A 288 2.73 -12.23 -14.29
N HIS A 289 1.85 -11.86 -15.22
CA HIS A 289 1.16 -10.57 -15.19
C HIS A 289 -0.31 -10.76 -14.86
N ILE A 290 -0.82 -9.99 -13.91
CA ILE A 290 -2.23 -9.97 -13.53
C ILE A 290 -2.67 -8.51 -13.47
N SER A 291 -3.69 -8.14 -14.25
CA SER A 291 -4.26 -6.79 -14.19
C SER A 291 -5.78 -6.81 -14.17
N ASP A 292 -6.37 -5.82 -13.50
CA ASP A 292 -7.81 -5.55 -13.51
C ASP A 292 -8.67 -6.75 -13.11
N MET A 293 -8.14 -7.59 -12.21
CA MET A 293 -8.84 -8.69 -11.56
C MET A 293 -9.27 -8.27 -10.15
N ARG A 294 -10.16 -9.03 -9.50
CA ARG A 294 -10.43 -8.92 -8.06
C ARG A 294 -10.40 -10.29 -7.43
N PHE A 295 -9.81 -10.42 -6.25
CA PHE A 295 -9.78 -11.69 -5.52
C PHE A 295 -10.54 -11.57 -4.20
N SER A 296 -11.33 -12.60 -3.89
CA SER A 296 -12.24 -12.59 -2.75
C SER A 296 -12.50 -14.00 -2.18
N VAL A 297 -13.35 -14.05 -1.16
CA VAL A 297 -13.94 -15.25 -0.56
C VAL A 297 -15.45 -15.07 -0.49
N ALA A 298 -16.21 -16.09 -0.90
CA ALA A 298 -17.66 -16.04 -1.00
C ALA A 298 -18.36 -16.20 0.37
N GLU A 299 -17.67 -16.76 1.36
CA GLU A 299 -18.15 -17.10 2.69
C GLU A 299 -17.00 -16.99 3.71
N PRO A 300 -17.25 -17.10 5.02
CA PRO A 300 -16.16 -17.21 5.99
C PRO A 300 -15.29 -18.46 5.75
N LEU A 301 -14.02 -18.25 5.41
CA LEU A 301 -13.03 -19.27 5.07
C LEU A 301 -11.74 -19.05 5.87
N PRO A 302 -11.69 -19.44 7.16
CA PRO A 302 -10.57 -19.12 8.07
C PRO A 302 -9.23 -19.79 7.70
N GLY A 303 -9.21 -20.66 6.69
CA GLY A 303 -8.00 -21.24 6.09
C GLY A 303 -7.66 -20.65 4.72
N ALA A 304 -8.32 -19.60 4.24
CA ALA A 304 -8.02 -19.01 2.94
C ALA A 304 -6.81 -18.06 2.99
N ILE A 305 -5.77 -18.37 2.21
CA ILE A 305 -4.79 -17.37 1.76
C ILE A 305 -5.30 -16.87 0.41
N ILE A 306 -5.79 -15.63 0.30
CA ILE A 306 -6.54 -15.23 -0.91
C ILE A 306 -5.61 -15.20 -2.13
N LEU A 307 -4.44 -14.59 -1.99
CA LEU A 307 -3.41 -14.54 -3.02
C LEU A 307 -2.06 -14.98 -2.45
N GLN A 308 -1.46 -16.03 -3.01
CA GLN A 308 -0.10 -16.45 -2.68
C GLN A 308 0.80 -16.38 -3.91
N ILE A 309 1.89 -15.62 -3.82
CA ILE A 309 2.88 -15.45 -4.89
C ILE A 309 4.15 -16.20 -4.51
N ASN A 310 4.54 -17.14 -5.37
CA ASN A 310 5.72 -17.98 -5.17
C ASN A 310 6.81 -17.74 -6.23
N ILE A 311 6.37 -17.46 -7.46
CA ILE A 311 7.24 -17.21 -8.60
C ILE A 311 8.10 -15.94 -8.40
N ALA A 312 9.30 -15.97 -8.96
CA ALA A 312 10.15 -14.79 -9.11
C ALA A 312 10.26 -14.36 -10.57
N GLY A 313 10.33 -13.04 -10.79
CA GLY A 313 10.79 -12.50 -12.06
C GLY A 313 12.26 -12.86 -12.32
N ALA A 314 12.63 -13.05 -13.59
CA ALA A 314 14.04 -13.10 -13.98
C ALA A 314 14.63 -11.67 -14.03
N SER A 315 13.79 -10.70 -14.38
CA SER A 315 14.04 -9.26 -14.38
C SER A 315 12.97 -8.54 -13.56
N PRO A 316 13.24 -7.32 -13.05
CA PRO A 316 12.23 -6.48 -12.41
C PRO A 316 10.98 -6.34 -13.29
N GLY A 317 9.80 -6.53 -12.71
CA GLY A 317 8.51 -6.43 -13.41
C GLY A 317 8.06 -7.65 -14.23
N ASP A 318 8.89 -8.70 -14.37
CA ASP A 318 8.45 -9.94 -15.03
C ASP A 318 7.28 -10.60 -14.30
N VAL A 319 7.27 -10.50 -12.96
CA VAL A 319 6.11 -10.85 -12.13
C VAL A 319 5.52 -9.56 -11.61
N GLY A 320 4.29 -9.25 -12.02
CA GLY A 320 3.62 -8.02 -11.63
C GLY A 320 2.11 -8.12 -11.55
N ILE A 321 1.54 -7.35 -10.63
CA ILE A 321 0.11 -7.27 -10.38
C ILE A 321 -0.30 -5.82 -10.30
N TRP A 322 -1.28 -5.43 -11.11
CA TRP A 322 -1.76 -4.04 -11.21
C TRP A 322 -3.27 -3.97 -11.02
N ASN A 323 -3.75 -2.91 -10.37
CA ASN A 323 -5.18 -2.59 -10.25
C ASN A 323 -6.01 -3.80 -9.80
N THR A 324 -5.52 -4.58 -8.84
CA THR A 324 -6.14 -5.84 -8.45
C THR A 324 -6.47 -5.80 -6.96
N PRO A 325 -7.68 -5.34 -6.57
CA PRO A 325 -8.08 -5.32 -5.18
C PRO A 325 -8.35 -6.74 -4.65
N ILE A 326 -8.12 -6.90 -3.34
CA ILE A 326 -8.49 -8.06 -2.55
C ILE A 326 -9.62 -7.61 -1.62
N THR A 327 -10.86 -8.06 -1.89
CA THR A 327 -12.04 -7.65 -1.11
C THR A 327 -12.53 -8.79 -0.25
N ILE A 328 -12.69 -8.56 1.05
CA ILE A 328 -13.06 -9.59 2.03
C ILE A 328 -14.36 -9.18 2.72
N GLY A 329 -15.48 -9.64 2.17
CA GLY A 329 -16.81 -9.21 2.57
C GLY A 329 -17.27 -7.92 1.90
N GLY A 330 -18.33 -7.31 2.43
CA GLY A 330 -18.85 -6.00 2.03
C GLY A 330 -19.56 -5.94 0.67
N THR A 331 -19.42 -6.96 -0.16
CA THR A 331 -19.77 -6.92 -1.60
C THR A 331 -20.83 -7.96 -1.94
N ALA A 332 -21.59 -7.70 -3.01
CA ALA A 332 -22.83 -8.43 -3.30
C ALA A 332 -22.66 -9.94 -3.45
N GLU A 333 -21.51 -10.39 -3.94
CA GLU A 333 -21.23 -11.80 -4.20
C GLU A 333 -20.94 -12.62 -2.94
N THR A 334 -20.72 -11.97 -1.80
CA THR A 334 -20.34 -12.65 -0.56
C THR A 334 -21.56 -12.87 0.33
N THR A 335 -21.59 -14.00 1.05
CA THR A 335 -22.52 -14.21 2.17
C THR A 335 -22.11 -13.40 3.40
N ILE A 336 -20.82 -13.06 3.50
CA ILE A 336 -20.19 -12.29 4.59
C ILE A 336 -20.93 -10.98 4.86
N ARG A 337 -21.37 -10.26 3.82
CA ARG A 337 -22.14 -9.01 3.95
C ARG A 337 -23.42 -9.11 4.80
N ASN A 338 -23.95 -10.32 4.99
CA ASN A 338 -25.19 -10.57 5.73
C ASN A 338 -24.94 -11.30 7.06
N VAL A 339 -23.95 -12.21 7.10
CA VAL A 339 -23.78 -13.12 8.24
C VAL A 339 -22.81 -12.61 9.30
N CYS A 340 -21.95 -11.65 8.95
CA CYS A 340 -20.90 -11.15 9.83
C CYS A 340 -21.34 -9.87 10.55
N THR A 341 -22.18 -10.02 11.57
CA THR A 341 -22.76 -8.90 12.34
C THR A 341 -22.57 -9.04 13.86
N ALA A 342 -22.21 -10.22 14.34
CA ALA A 342 -21.99 -10.45 15.76
C ALA A 342 -20.66 -9.83 16.21
N GLN A 343 -20.67 -9.10 17.34
CA GLN A 343 -19.46 -8.51 17.94
C GLN A 343 -18.41 -9.56 18.34
N ASP A 344 -18.85 -10.79 18.64
CA ASP A 344 -17.96 -11.94 18.78
C ASP A 344 -17.45 -12.36 17.40
N THR A 345 -16.25 -11.90 17.07
CA THR A 345 -15.61 -12.13 15.78
C THR A 345 -15.17 -13.56 15.52
N SER A 346 -15.24 -14.46 16.52
CA SER A 346 -15.01 -15.90 16.28
C SER A 346 -16.05 -16.50 15.32
N SER A 347 -17.23 -15.88 15.23
CA SER A 347 -18.29 -16.25 14.29
C SER A 347 -18.03 -15.85 12.84
N CYS A 348 -17.10 -14.91 12.60
CA CYS A 348 -16.76 -14.42 11.27
C CYS A 348 -15.24 -14.28 11.07
N MET A 349 -14.56 -15.41 11.13
CA MET A 349 -13.17 -15.53 10.68
C MET A 349 -13.15 -15.67 9.15
N ALA A 350 -13.08 -14.55 8.43
CA ALA A 350 -13.39 -14.48 6.99
C ALA A 350 -12.29 -15.05 6.09
N ALA A 351 -11.03 -14.74 6.38
CA ALA A 351 -9.86 -15.26 5.66
C ALA A 351 -8.65 -15.35 6.58
N PHE A 352 -7.73 -16.27 6.27
CA PHE A 352 -6.49 -16.45 7.04
C PHE A 352 -5.49 -15.32 6.78
N LEU A 353 -5.32 -14.97 5.50
CA LEU A 353 -4.34 -14.00 4.99
C LEU A 353 -4.79 -13.45 3.64
N GLY A 354 -4.72 -12.13 3.45
CA GLY A 354 -5.03 -11.48 2.17
C GLY A 354 -4.00 -11.80 1.09
N VAL A 355 -2.74 -11.39 1.30
CA VAL A 355 -1.65 -11.56 0.34
C VAL A 355 -0.42 -12.17 1.00
N HIS A 356 0.15 -13.22 0.42
CA HIS A 356 1.40 -13.84 0.84
C HIS A 356 2.46 -13.75 -0.26
N LEU A 357 3.49 -12.95 -0.04
CA LEU A 357 4.72 -12.94 -0.84
C LEU A 357 5.72 -13.86 -0.16
N THR A 358 5.83 -15.09 -0.66
CA THR A 358 6.68 -16.11 -0.06
C THR A 358 8.17 -15.80 -0.24
N SER A 359 9.03 -16.52 0.48
CA SER A 359 10.48 -16.30 0.45
C SER A 359 11.14 -16.44 -0.93
N THR A 360 10.56 -17.24 -1.83
CA THR A 360 11.08 -17.41 -3.20
C THR A 360 10.60 -16.36 -4.19
N SER A 361 9.61 -15.56 -3.83
CA SER A 361 8.97 -14.59 -4.72
C SER A 361 9.83 -13.36 -5.01
N SER A 362 9.58 -12.73 -6.15
CA SER A 362 10.10 -11.43 -6.56
C SER A 362 9.02 -10.81 -7.44
N ALA A 363 8.32 -9.79 -6.93
CA ALA A 363 7.10 -9.29 -7.54
C ALA A 363 6.98 -7.76 -7.46
N TYR A 364 6.31 -7.18 -8.46
CA TYR A 364 5.91 -5.78 -8.50
C TYR A 364 4.39 -5.66 -8.30
N LEU A 365 3.94 -5.12 -7.17
CA LEU A 365 2.52 -4.93 -6.87
C LEU A 365 2.23 -3.44 -6.89
N GLN A 366 1.31 -2.99 -7.76
CA GLN A 366 0.89 -1.60 -7.85
C GLN A 366 -0.62 -1.45 -7.73
N ASN A 367 -1.05 -0.46 -6.95
CA ASN A 367 -2.47 -0.14 -6.76
C ASN A 367 -3.28 -1.37 -6.31
N ILE A 368 -2.77 -2.04 -5.27
CA ILE A 368 -3.40 -3.19 -4.63
C ILE A 368 -4.03 -2.71 -3.32
N TRP A 369 -5.32 -3.03 -3.13
CA TRP A 369 -6.04 -2.71 -1.91
C TRP A 369 -6.57 -3.98 -1.26
N ILE A 370 -6.04 -4.32 -0.08
CA ILE A 370 -6.41 -5.48 0.72
C ILE A 370 -7.39 -5.03 1.80
N TRP A 371 -8.67 -5.10 1.48
CA TRP A 371 -9.73 -4.52 2.29
C TRP A 371 -10.56 -5.60 2.95
N THR A 372 -10.47 -5.66 4.28
CA THR A 372 -11.46 -6.36 5.09
C THR A 372 -12.61 -5.43 5.37
N ALA A 373 -13.82 -5.80 4.97
CA ALA A 373 -14.93 -4.86 4.93
C ALA A 373 -15.31 -4.30 6.31
N ASP A 374 -15.14 -2.99 6.47
CA ASP A 374 -15.63 -2.22 7.63
C ASP A 374 -17.12 -1.82 7.47
N HIS A 375 -17.61 -1.80 6.22
CA HIS A 375 -19.01 -1.58 5.85
C HIS A 375 -19.42 -2.37 4.60
N ASN A 376 -20.73 -2.40 4.31
CA ASN A 376 -21.26 -3.01 3.10
C ASN A 376 -21.37 -1.98 1.96
N LEU A 377 -20.84 -2.32 0.79
CA LEU A 377 -20.91 -1.53 -0.45
C LEU A 377 -22.24 -1.77 -1.19
N ASP A 378 -22.70 -3.02 -1.26
CA ASP A 378 -23.84 -3.43 -2.10
C ASP A 378 -25.07 -3.85 -1.27
N GLY A 379 -25.42 -3.05 -0.26
CA GLY A 379 -26.46 -3.40 0.72
C GLY A 379 -26.11 -4.62 1.58
N GLY A 380 -26.99 -4.98 2.52
CA GLY A 380 -26.75 -6.00 3.53
C GLY A 380 -27.13 -5.50 4.92
N SER A 381 -26.44 -5.97 5.96
CA SER A 381 -26.54 -5.38 7.29
C SER A 381 -26.04 -3.93 7.32
N GLY A 382 -26.48 -3.15 8.31
CA GLY A 382 -26.05 -1.74 8.45
C GLY A 382 -24.57 -1.56 8.83
N TYR A 383 -23.92 -2.62 9.30
CA TYR A 383 -22.50 -2.68 9.63
C TYR A 383 -21.98 -4.10 9.43
N THR A 384 -20.66 -4.26 9.35
CA THR A 384 -19.99 -5.57 9.25
C THR A 384 -19.01 -5.77 10.41
N VAL A 385 -19.02 -6.96 10.99
CA VAL A 385 -18.08 -7.37 12.03
C VAL A 385 -17.30 -8.58 11.52
N ILE A 386 -16.14 -8.31 10.93
CA ILE A 386 -15.30 -9.31 10.26
C ILE A 386 -13.95 -9.41 10.96
N SER A 387 -13.43 -10.62 11.07
CA SER A 387 -12.04 -10.85 11.43
C SER A 387 -11.33 -11.58 10.31
N THR A 388 -10.48 -10.87 9.57
CA THR A 388 -9.46 -11.44 8.69
C THR A 388 -8.15 -11.51 9.45
N GLY A 389 -7.46 -12.64 9.47
CA GLY A 389 -6.28 -12.79 10.33
C GLY A 389 -5.17 -11.79 10.01
N ARG A 390 -4.81 -11.68 8.73
CA ARG A 390 -3.59 -10.98 8.26
C ARG A 390 -3.85 -10.28 6.93
N GLY A 391 -3.28 -9.09 6.75
CA GLY A 391 -3.32 -8.34 5.50
C GLY A 391 -2.33 -8.86 4.47
N LEU A 392 -1.16 -8.22 4.39
CA LEU A 392 -0.02 -8.64 3.56
C LEU A 392 1.12 -9.19 4.42
N LEU A 393 1.56 -10.41 4.12
CA LEU A 393 2.80 -11.01 4.63
C LEU A 393 3.85 -11.03 3.52
N CYS A 394 4.97 -10.36 3.76
CA CYS A 394 6.14 -10.36 2.89
C CYS A 394 7.30 -11.08 3.56
N GLU A 395 7.74 -12.17 2.94
CA GLU A 395 8.91 -12.95 3.33
C GLU A 395 9.95 -13.01 2.20
N ALA A 396 9.68 -12.31 1.09
CA ALA A 396 10.51 -12.29 -0.11
C ALA A 396 11.99 -12.00 0.23
N THR A 397 12.87 -12.80 -0.37
CA THR A 397 14.33 -12.62 -0.25
C THR A 397 14.96 -12.03 -1.51
N LYS A 398 14.15 -11.80 -2.53
CA LYS A 398 14.52 -11.16 -3.79
C LYS A 398 13.79 -9.83 -3.92
N ALA A 399 14.30 -9.00 -4.82
CA ALA A 399 13.76 -7.67 -5.12
C ALA A 399 12.23 -7.70 -5.29
N THR A 400 11.54 -6.93 -4.46
CA THR A 400 10.07 -6.84 -4.41
C THR A 400 9.66 -5.40 -4.22
N TRP A 401 8.61 -4.97 -4.93
CA TRP A 401 8.13 -3.58 -4.93
C TRP A 401 6.65 -3.54 -4.61
N LEU A 402 6.28 -2.80 -3.57
CA LEU A 402 4.90 -2.49 -3.21
C LEU A 402 4.65 -1.00 -3.49
N VAL A 403 3.95 -0.70 -4.58
CA VAL A 403 3.86 0.65 -5.14
C VAL A 403 2.45 1.20 -5.02
N GLY A 404 2.21 2.04 -4.01
CA GLY A 404 0.88 2.53 -3.66
C GLY A 404 -0.06 1.38 -3.34
N THR A 405 0.06 0.82 -2.13
CA THR A 405 -0.80 -0.28 -1.68
C THR A 405 -1.54 0.10 -0.40
N GLY A 406 -2.77 -0.38 -0.26
CA GLY A 406 -3.59 -0.28 0.96
C GLY A 406 -3.80 -1.67 1.57
N SER A 407 -3.75 -1.78 2.89
CA SER A 407 -4.16 -2.98 3.61
C SER A 407 -4.86 -2.59 4.91
N GLU A 408 -6.13 -2.94 5.05
CA GLU A 408 -6.98 -2.36 6.09
C GLU A 408 -7.80 -3.41 6.83
N HIS A 409 -8.03 -3.12 8.12
CA HIS A 409 -8.92 -3.85 9.02
C HIS A 409 -8.57 -5.33 9.19
N ASN A 410 -7.29 -5.67 9.06
CA ASN A 410 -6.80 -7.02 9.31
C ASN A 410 -6.44 -7.18 10.79
N TRP A 411 -6.77 -8.32 11.39
CA TRP A 411 -6.89 -8.48 12.84
C TRP A 411 -5.56 -8.45 13.59
N LEU A 412 -4.51 -9.09 13.05
CA LEU A 412 -3.20 -9.16 13.69
C LEU A 412 -2.27 -8.05 13.18
N TYR A 413 -2.24 -7.87 11.85
CA TYR A 413 -1.49 -6.81 11.19
C TYR A 413 -2.03 -6.52 9.80
N ASN A 414 -1.80 -5.30 9.33
CA ASN A 414 -2.06 -4.91 7.95
C ASN A 414 -0.87 -5.24 7.03
N TYR A 415 0.36 -4.88 7.42
CA TYR A 415 1.57 -5.32 6.74
C TYR A 415 2.53 -6.01 7.71
N ASN A 416 3.12 -7.13 7.28
CA ASN A 416 4.20 -7.78 8.00
C ASN A 416 5.37 -8.08 7.05
N PHE A 417 6.51 -7.48 7.30
CA PHE A 417 7.78 -7.81 6.64
C PHE A 417 8.55 -8.74 7.58
N ASN A 418 8.41 -10.05 7.35
CA ASN A 418 8.94 -11.08 8.23
C ASN A 418 10.24 -11.64 7.64
N THR A 419 11.37 -11.20 8.17
CA THR A 419 12.72 -11.56 7.68
C THR A 419 12.96 -11.29 6.19
N ALA A 420 12.14 -10.42 5.59
CA ALA A 420 12.23 -10.07 4.18
C ALA A 420 13.52 -9.29 3.87
N THR A 421 13.96 -9.36 2.62
CA THR A 421 15.09 -8.56 2.16
C THR A 421 14.94 -8.05 0.74
N ASN A 422 15.51 -6.88 0.46
CA ASN A 422 15.42 -6.18 -0.81
C ASN A 422 13.96 -5.84 -1.13
N VAL A 423 13.35 -5.01 -0.28
CA VAL A 423 11.96 -4.58 -0.45
C VAL A 423 11.87 -3.07 -0.57
N PHE A 424 11.24 -2.61 -1.65
CA PHE A 424 10.71 -1.26 -1.77
C PHE A 424 9.22 -1.27 -1.42
N ALA A 425 8.77 -0.32 -0.61
CA ALA A 425 7.37 -0.13 -0.32
C ALA A 425 7.02 1.36 -0.21
N GLY A 426 6.11 1.86 -1.03
CA GLY A 426 5.63 3.23 -0.91
C GLY A 426 4.54 3.60 -1.92
N LEU A 427 3.49 4.31 -1.52
CA LEU A 427 3.02 4.52 -0.15
C LEU A 427 2.37 3.22 0.39
N LEU A 428 2.47 2.99 1.70
CA LEU A 428 1.65 2.02 2.44
C LEU A 428 0.53 2.72 3.19
N GLN A 429 -0.73 2.35 2.96
CA GLN A 429 -1.88 2.86 3.72
C GLN A 429 -2.55 1.75 4.54
N THR A 430 -2.97 2.06 5.76
CA THR A 430 -3.64 1.10 6.65
C THR A 430 -4.68 1.73 7.57
N GLU A 431 -5.67 0.93 7.96
CA GLU A 431 -6.58 1.21 9.06
C GLU A 431 -6.68 0.03 10.04
N SER A 432 -6.79 0.30 11.33
CA SER A 432 -7.12 -0.71 12.33
C SER A 432 -8.58 -1.20 12.20
N PRO A 433 -8.90 -2.46 12.54
CA PRO A 433 -10.29 -2.93 12.56
C PRO A 433 -11.11 -2.14 13.58
N TYR A 434 -12.29 -1.63 13.19
CA TYR A 434 -13.06 -0.69 14.01
C TYR A 434 -13.59 -1.29 15.32
N MET A 435 -13.76 -2.61 15.33
CA MET A 435 -14.26 -3.40 16.45
C MET A 435 -13.15 -3.86 17.44
N GLN A 436 -11.92 -3.37 17.31
CA GLN A 436 -10.80 -3.64 18.23
C GLN A 436 -10.60 -2.50 19.24
N GLY A 437 -9.69 -2.66 20.20
CA GLY A 437 -9.36 -1.59 21.15
C GLY A 437 -10.08 -1.73 22.49
N ASP A 438 -10.22 -0.61 23.20
CA ASP A 438 -10.86 -0.60 24.53
C ASP A 438 -12.33 -1.03 24.45
N GLY A 439 -12.76 -1.91 25.35
CA GLY A 439 -14.13 -2.43 25.36
C GLY A 439 -14.48 -3.43 24.24
N ALA A 440 -13.53 -3.83 23.38
CA ALA A 440 -13.76 -4.85 22.36
C ALA A 440 -14.14 -6.21 23.00
N THR A 441 -15.01 -6.97 22.32
CA THR A 441 -15.51 -8.28 22.82
C THR A 441 -14.39 -9.33 22.88
N LEU A 442 -13.52 -9.34 21.87
CA LEU A 442 -12.32 -10.17 21.82
C LEU A 442 -11.10 -9.26 21.61
N LEU A 443 -10.04 -9.51 22.36
CA LEU A 443 -8.77 -8.78 22.25
C LEU A 443 -7.78 -9.57 21.41
N ALA A 444 -7.00 -8.87 20.57
CA ALA A 444 -5.95 -9.50 19.76
C ALA A 444 -4.96 -10.30 20.67
N PRO A 445 -4.54 -11.51 20.27
CA PRO A 445 -4.71 -12.10 18.94
C PRO A 445 -6.05 -12.83 18.72
N ALA A 446 -6.85 -13.10 19.75
CA ALA A 446 -8.11 -13.84 19.61
C ALA A 446 -9.09 -13.12 18.65
N PRO A 447 -9.83 -13.84 17.79
CA PRO A 447 -10.05 -15.29 17.79
C PRO A 447 -8.93 -16.10 17.12
N TRP A 448 -7.90 -15.44 16.57
CA TRP A 448 -6.76 -16.11 15.98
C TRP A 448 -5.78 -16.57 17.05
N ILE A 449 -5.10 -17.67 16.75
CA ILE A 449 -3.89 -18.08 17.48
C ILE A 449 -2.72 -17.50 16.72
N ALA A 450 -1.88 -16.70 17.39
CA ALA A 450 -0.65 -16.19 16.79
C ALA A 450 0.28 -17.36 16.43
N LYS A 451 0.76 -17.36 15.18
CA LYS A 451 1.63 -18.40 14.60
C LYS A 451 2.96 -17.76 14.20
N ASN A 452 4.04 -18.14 14.89
CA ASN A 452 5.38 -17.68 14.57
C ASN A 452 5.81 -17.99 13.12
N THR A 453 5.28 -19.07 12.53
CA THR A 453 5.54 -19.42 11.12
C THR A 453 5.05 -18.38 10.11
N TYR A 454 4.18 -17.45 10.51
CA TYR A 454 3.70 -16.32 9.68
C TYR A 454 4.18 -14.96 10.23
N GLY A 455 5.16 -14.99 11.14
CA GLY A 455 5.71 -13.80 11.79
C GLY A 455 4.70 -13.01 12.62
N ASP A 456 3.67 -13.67 13.15
CA ASP A 456 2.58 -12.97 13.82
C ASP A 456 3.05 -12.23 15.09
N PRO A 457 2.54 -11.01 15.33
CA PRO A 457 2.60 -10.41 16.64
C PRO A 457 1.77 -11.24 17.64
N ASP A 458 2.38 -11.63 18.75
CA ASP A 458 1.72 -12.36 19.84
C ASP A 458 1.08 -11.45 20.90
N PHE A 459 1.32 -10.14 20.80
CA PHE A 459 0.87 -9.11 21.75
C PHE A 459 1.35 -9.35 23.18
N SER A 460 2.47 -10.06 23.37
CA SER A 460 3.05 -10.35 24.69
C SER A 460 3.54 -9.11 25.43
N TRP A 461 3.76 -8.00 24.73
CA TRP A 461 4.07 -6.70 25.33
C TRP A 461 2.87 -6.00 25.97
N CYS A 462 1.65 -6.52 25.77
CA CYS A 462 0.41 -5.96 26.29
C CYS A 462 -0.11 -6.75 27.50
N GLY A 463 -0.70 -6.03 28.45
CA GLY A 463 -1.52 -6.66 29.51
C GLY A 463 -2.68 -7.46 28.94
N GLY A 464 -3.13 -8.49 29.67
CA GLY A 464 -4.19 -9.40 29.18
C GLY A 464 -5.53 -8.71 28.89
N GLY A 465 -5.89 -7.69 29.67
CA GLY A 465 -7.10 -6.87 29.47
C GLY A 465 -6.84 -5.50 28.85
N ASP A 466 -5.64 -5.26 28.34
CA ASP A 466 -5.27 -3.96 27.76
C ASP A 466 -5.74 -3.87 26.30
N GLY A 467 -7.00 -3.45 26.12
CA GLY A 467 -7.63 -3.39 24.81
C GLY A 467 -6.95 -2.42 23.84
N ARG A 468 -6.54 -1.22 24.30
CA ARG A 468 -5.86 -0.23 23.45
C ARG A 468 -4.49 -0.73 22.98
N CYS A 469 -3.78 -1.50 23.80
CA CYS A 469 -2.52 -2.12 23.40
C CYS A 469 -2.73 -3.32 22.46
N ARG A 470 -3.77 -4.14 22.70
CA ARG A 470 -4.13 -5.32 21.90
C ARG A 470 -4.94 -4.96 20.65
N THR A 471 -4.38 -4.09 19.83
CA THR A 471 -4.91 -3.62 18.55
C THR A 471 -3.97 -4.02 17.41
N SER A 472 -4.51 -4.21 16.21
CA SER A 472 -3.75 -4.57 15.02
C SER A 472 -2.56 -3.64 14.78
N VAL A 473 -1.42 -4.22 14.42
CA VAL A 473 -0.24 -3.45 14.02
C VAL A 473 -0.38 -3.03 12.57
N SER A 474 -0.24 -1.74 12.29
CA SER A 474 -0.34 -1.21 10.92
C SER A 474 0.77 -1.76 10.03
N VAL A 475 2.02 -1.51 10.41
CA VAL A 475 3.20 -2.08 9.72
C VAL A 475 4.12 -2.71 10.77
N ASN A 476 4.33 -4.02 10.64
CA ASN A 476 5.22 -4.81 11.48
C ASN A 476 6.48 -5.18 10.69
N ILE A 477 7.64 -4.72 11.15
CA ILE A 477 8.95 -5.18 10.69
C ILE A 477 9.45 -6.22 11.70
N ASN A 478 9.65 -7.47 11.25
CA ASN A 478 10.18 -8.54 12.07
C ASN A 478 11.49 -9.07 11.50
N GLY A 479 12.59 -8.40 11.84
CA GLY A 479 13.92 -8.63 11.26
C GLY A 479 13.97 -8.26 9.78
N GLY A 480 14.90 -8.88 9.04
CA GLY A 480 15.09 -8.62 7.61
C GLY A 480 16.26 -7.66 7.33
N ASN A 481 16.48 -7.34 6.06
CA ASN A 481 17.58 -6.47 5.63
C ASN A 481 17.26 -5.68 4.35
N SER A 482 17.74 -4.45 4.22
CA SER A 482 17.55 -3.61 3.02
C SER A 482 16.07 -3.38 2.73
N LEU A 483 15.39 -2.73 3.67
CA LEU A 483 13.97 -2.40 3.61
C LEU A 483 13.82 -0.89 3.43
N TYR A 484 13.18 -0.49 2.33
CA TYR A 484 13.03 0.92 1.93
C TYR A 484 11.56 1.29 1.89
N LEU A 485 11.08 1.92 2.96
CA LEU A 485 9.69 2.31 3.15
C LEU A 485 9.55 3.83 2.96
N PHE A 486 8.69 4.24 2.04
CA PHE A 486 8.45 5.66 1.74
C PHE A 486 6.97 5.96 1.82
N ASN A 487 6.61 6.90 2.69
CA ASN A 487 5.25 7.25 3.04
C ASN A 487 4.45 6.06 3.58
N SER A 488 4.22 6.08 4.88
CA SER A 488 3.21 5.23 5.52
C SER A 488 2.12 6.07 6.17
N ALA A 489 0.88 5.72 5.86
CA ALA A 489 -0.36 6.32 6.30
C ALA A 489 -1.09 5.34 7.23
N SER A 490 -0.83 5.41 8.52
CA SER A 490 -1.30 4.40 9.48
C SER A 490 -2.39 4.96 10.40
N TRP A 491 -3.66 4.58 10.17
CA TRP A 491 -4.80 5.23 10.82
C TRP A 491 -5.54 4.34 11.82
N ALA A 492 -6.00 4.98 12.89
CA ALA A 492 -6.97 4.42 13.82
C ALA A 492 -8.08 5.45 14.04
N PHE A 493 -9.33 5.00 13.99
CA PHE A 493 -10.50 5.88 14.09
C PHE A 493 -11.44 5.49 15.24
N PHE A 494 -11.52 4.20 15.54
CA PHE A 494 -12.50 3.64 16.47
C PHE A 494 -11.83 2.75 17.50
N ASN A 495 -12.52 2.55 18.61
CA ASN A 495 -12.22 1.50 19.56
C ASN A 495 -13.50 0.93 20.18
N GLY A 496 -13.46 -0.36 20.53
CA GLY A 496 -14.59 -1.05 21.15
C GLY A 496 -15.56 -1.65 20.13
N PRO A 497 -16.79 -2.00 20.53
CA PRO A 497 -17.76 -2.62 19.63
C PRO A 497 -18.12 -1.70 18.44
N TRP A 498 -18.25 -2.28 17.25
CA TRP A 498 -18.63 -1.51 16.04
C TRP A 498 -20.11 -1.61 15.76
N THR A 499 -20.81 -0.47 15.75
CA THR A 499 -22.27 -0.39 15.58
C THR A 499 -22.70 0.15 14.21
N GLY A 500 -21.73 0.57 13.37
CA GLY A 500 -21.99 1.25 12.10
C GLY A 500 -22.12 2.77 12.22
N ASP A 501 -21.91 3.35 13.41
CA ASP A 501 -21.99 4.79 13.62
C ASP A 501 -20.60 5.45 13.53
N TYR A 502 -20.34 6.12 12.40
CA TYR A 502 -19.08 6.85 12.18
C TYR A 502 -18.91 8.09 13.07
N SER A 503 -19.94 8.49 13.83
CA SER A 503 -19.84 9.55 14.82
C SER A 503 -19.23 9.08 16.16
N ASP A 504 -19.21 7.77 16.41
CA ASP A 504 -18.63 7.15 17.62
C ASP A 504 -17.11 6.94 17.52
N GLN A 505 -16.40 7.91 16.93
CA GLN A 505 -14.94 7.88 16.89
C GLN A 505 -14.35 7.97 18.30
N CYS A 506 -13.19 7.35 18.49
CA CYS A 506 -12.51 7.39 19.78
C CYS A 506 -12.16 8.85 20.17
N SER A 507 -12.28 9.17 21.45
CA SER A 507 -11.80 10.46 21.96
C SER A 507 -10.29 10.39 22.23
N GLY A 508 -9.51 11.09 21.41
CA GLY A 508 -8.03 11.08 21.51
C GLY A 508 -7.39 9.90 20.77
N ASN A 509 -6.50 9.18 21.46
CA ASN A 509 -5.74 8.07 20.87
C ASN A 509 -6.49 6.73 21.03
N CYS A 510 -6.86 6.09 19.93
CA CYS A 510 -7.61 4.84 19.90
C CYS A 510 -6.74 3.64 20.31
N GLN A 511 -5.46 3.66 19.94
CA GLN A 511 -4.52 2.57 20.20
C GLN A 511 -3.21 3.02 20.85
N VAL A 512 -2.48 2.09 21.46
CA VAL A 512 -1.19 2.41 22.08
C VAL A 512 -0.06 2.39 21.04
N ASN A 513 0.07 1.33 20.25
CA ASN A 513 1.21 1.15 19.33
C ASN A 513 0.71 1.09 17.89
N MET A 514 1.22 1.94 16.99
CA MET A 514 0.79 1.99 15.60
C MET A 514 1.60 1.05 14.70
N ASN A 515 2.92 1.25 14.67
CA ASN A 515 3.86 0.41 13.93
C ASN A 515 4.76 -0.33 14.91
N ARG A 516 5.38 -1.44 14.47
CA ARG A 516 6.29 -2.24 15.30
C ARG A 516 7.54 -2.61 14.54
N VAL A 517 8.69 -2.54 15.21
CA VAL A 517 9.99 -2.98 14.71
C VAL A 517 10.60 -3.94 15.72
N SER A 518 10.83 -5.19 15.31
CA SER A 518 11.47 -6.21 16.13
C SER A 518 12.48 -7.00 15.32
N GLY A 519 13.23 -7.90 15.97
CA GLY A 519 14.17 -8.80 15.29
C GLY A 519 15.40 -8.10 14.70
N THR A 520 15.65 -6.84 15.07
CA THR A 520 16.84 -6.05 14.70
C THR A 520 17.13 -6.07 13.19
N PRO A 521 16.23 -5.48 12.36
CA PRO A 521 16.47 -5.41 10.93
C PRO A 521 17.77 -4.64 10.63
N GLY A 522 18.45 -5.00 9.55
CA GLY A 522 19.55 -4.20 9.00
C GLY A 522 19.06 -3.31 7.85
N GLU A 523 19.64 -2.13 7.70
CA GLU A 523 19.35 -1.23 6.57
C GLU A 523 17.84 -0.95 6.41
N LEU A 524 17.16 -0.62 7.52
CA LEU A 524 15.77 -0.16 7.50
C LEU A 524 15.75 1.36 7.34
N TYR A 525 15.27 1.80 6.19
CA TYR A 525 15.07 3.20 5.86
C TYR A 525 13.58 3.46 5.74
N TRP A 526 13.02 4.27 6.64
CA TRP A 526 11.60 4.58 6.63
C TRP A 526 11.38 6.09 6.66
N TYR A 527 10.97 6.65 5.53
CA TYR A 527 10.82 8.09 5.35
C TYR A 527 9.35 8.48 5.16
N GLY A 528 8.93 9.51 5.87
CA GLY A 528 7.55 10.01 5.89
C GLY A 528 6.57 9.01 6.51
N THR A 529 6.24 9.19 7.78
CA THR A 529 5.23 8.37 8.46
C THR A 529 4.21 9.30 9.09
N GLY A 530 2.95 9.16 8.67
CA GLY A 530 1.80 9.73 9.35
C GLY A 530 1.10 8.63 10.16
N THR A 531 0.78 8.92 11.41
CA THR A 531 -0.08 8.07 12.23
C THR A 531 -1.27 8.85 12.74
N LYS A 532 -2.41 8.20 12.92
CA LYS A 532 -3.58 8.83 13.54
C LYS A 532 -3.97 8.10 14.82
N SER A 533 -4.19 8.87 15.89
CA SER A 533 -4.79 8.41 17.14
C SER A 533 -4.02 7.25 17.80
N ALA A 534 -2.69 7.39 17.93
CA ALA A 534 -1.84 6.40 18.60
C ALA A 534 -0.83 7.03 19.55
N ASP A 535 -0.59 6.40 20.71
CA ASP A 535 0.37 6.94 21.69
C ASP A 535 1.82 6.81 21.19
N ILE A 536 2.16 5.67 20.60
CA ILE A 536 3.49 5.28 20.12
C ILE A 536 3.44 5.06 18.60
N LEU A 537 4.24 5.83 17.86
CA LEU A 537 4.35 5.73 16.40
C LEU A 537 5.05 4.43 16.01
N PHE A 538 6.13 4.09 16.71
CA PHE A 538 6.92 2.87 16.49
C PHE A 538 7.23 2.21 17.84
N LEU A 539 6.74 0.99 18.05
CA LEU A 539 7.19 0.13 19.14
C LEU A 539 8.45 -0.62 18.68
N ASP A 540 9.62 -0.16 19.12
CA ASP A 540 10.92 -0.68 18.68
C ASP A 540 11.81 -1.22 19.82
N GLY A 541 11.38 -1.02 21.07
CA GLY A 541 12.14 -1.44 22.25
C GLY A 541 13.42 -0.64 22.51
N GLN A 542 13.68 0.42 21.73
CA GLN A 542 14.84 1.29 21.87
C GLN A 542 14.42 2.73 22.19
N SER A 543 13.77 3.38 21.23
CA SER A 543 13.41 4.79 21.32
C SER A 543 11.91 5.00 21.50
N ASN A 544 11.09 4.01 21.11
CA ASN A 544 9.63 4.00 21.19
C ASN A 544 9.01 5.37 20.91
N PRO A 545 9.27 5.99 19.75
CA PRO A 545 8.91 7.38 19.50
C PRO A 545 7.40 7.58 19.62
N ALA A 546 7.02 8.50 20.50
CA ALA A 546 5.63 8.80 20.83
C ALA A 546 5.08 9.99 20.04
N GLU A 547 3.75 10.03 19.87
CA GLU A 547 3.03 11.14 19.21
C GLU A 547 3.26 12.45 19.96
N LEU A 548 3.28 12.40 21.29
CA LEU A 548 3.54 13.57 22.15
C LEU A 548 4.81 14.34 21.73
N ASN A 549 5.85 13.62 21.31
CA ASN A 549 7.14 14.21 20.93
C ASN A 549 7.26 14.43 19.42
N ASN A 550 6.37 13.85 18.62
CA ASN A 550 6.35 13.90 17.18
C ASN A 550 4.93 14.21 16.67
N PRO A 551 4.29 15.32 17.12
CA PRO A 551 2.92 15.62 16.73
C PRO A 551 2.85 15.93 15.24
N GLY A 552 1.69 15.67 14.68
CA GLY A 552 1.23 15.94 13.32
C GLY A 552 -0.05 16.78 13.39
N GLY A 553 -0.44 17.42 12.28
CA GLY A 553 -1.73 18.11 12.20
C GLY A 553 -2.95 17.19 12.35
N TRP A 554 -2.76 15.87 12.27
CA TRP A 554 -3.82 14.86 12.35
C TRP A 554 -3.38 13.58 13.09
N GLY A 555 -2.51 13.70 14.09
CA GLY A 555 -1.98 12.59 14.89
C GLY A 555 -0.46 12.70 15.05
N GLY A 556 0.29 11.64 14.77
CA GLY A 556 1.75 11.62 14.75
C GLY A 556 2.33 11.88 13.36
N ASN A 557 3.49 12.52 13.29
CA ASN A 557 4.17 12.82 12.03
C ASN A 557 5.70 12.78 12.19
N MET A 558 6.34 11.88 11.43
CA MET A 558 7.78 11.67 11.44
C MET A 558 8.33 11.64 10.03
N VAL A 559 9.33 12.48 9.74
CA VAL A 559 9.90 12.56 8.39
C VAL A 559 10.92 11.47 8.11
N ALA A 560 11.61 10.98 9.14
CA ALA A 560 12.63 9.94 8.98
C ALA A 560 12.75 9.07 10.23
N TYR A 561 12.45 7.79 10.10
CA TYR A 561 12.79 6.75 11.06
C TYR A 561 13.97 5.94 10.53
N ARG A 562 15.09 6.06 11.23
CA ARG A 562 16.42 5.54 10.86
C ARG A 562 17.13 4.86 12.03
N GLN A 563 16.38 4.39 13.02
CA GLN A 563 16.92 3.71 14.20
C GLN A 563 17.75 2.46 13.84
N PHE A 564 17.49 1.87 12.68
CA PHE A 564 18.10 0.64 12.17
C PHE A 564 18.67 0.79 10.74
N SER A 565 19.02 2.01 10.35
CA SER A 565 19.48 2.33 8.98
C SER A 565 20.92 1.95 8.70
#